data_AF-A0A8J9X858-F1
#
_entry.id   AF-A0A8J9X858-F1
#
_cell.length_a   1.000
_cell.length_b   1.000
_cell.length_c   1.000
_cell.angle_alpha   90.00
_cell.angle_beta   90.00
_cell.angle_gamma   90.00
#
_symmetry.space_group_name_H-M   'P 1'
#
loop_
_entity.id
_entity.type
_entity.pdbx_description
1 polymer ?
#
loop_
_entity_poly.entity_id
_entity_poly.type
_entity_poly.pdbx_seq_one_letter_code
_entity_poly.pdbx_strand_id
1 'polypeptide(L)'
;MSASRFVVAVLVLGVVRLSSGWILTQNHPHLRFFRTTTTPTRSDFRHGLTLQQAVRGVAAAGVEPDEWEALRPRLAAVCRDCIDQDLESDGILFLPSLTGDPESQFAGIAGRVLLLSIDSWVAEDGVVLLFDAATAAIDELLQDETVRTTEGHAQPILLYIQPENVTSVVQSDSMQMENLLQTLISNDIDQYGLADIVGGDVGFGLPLTTVVPTDQFEVDGATVRDPLQRTEFWDTSSVLVFDGLVTRDLRQRLLELILDETNSDEKWDDVANGPNPSRWVRGGLMDIPAGQGSTDEAEESDSLGGYGLTDEAIDELCFEDHEAIEEFESIVSALFPHMRIARLPEAVLGSSVSPLTANAPIHGHSFKYHIDADPNLVPQSPWADVYGRYPNRTPGKPRFISCLVYLNDEWDYDAWGAPTRFLDYATESACDIQPKPGRIVFMDQDVTHTVVAPMSAAGLRPRYSLVWKLILHPTRYNQDMTDLAGPGRNWPAPTLIGSAKR
;
A
#
# COMPACT_ATOMS: atom_id res chain seq x y z
N MET A 1 20.18 36.20 -19.80
CA MET A 1 19.08 35.21 -19.82
C MET A 1 19.36 34.25 -18.68
N SER A 2 18.75 34.51 -17.53
CA SER A 2 18.92 33.70 -16.31
C SER A 2 17.86 32.61 -16.34
N ALA A 3 18.28 31.35 -16.30
CA ALA A 3 17.37 30.23 -16.14
C ALA A 3 16.78 30.29 -14.72
N SER A 4 15.49 30.58 -14.63
CA SER A 4 14.75 30.46 -13.37
C SER A 4 14.66 28.98 -13.01
N ARG A 5 15.20 28.61 -11.84
CA ARG A 5 14.96 27.31 -11.23
C ARG A 5 13.61 27.35 -10.54
N PHE A 6 12.80 26.32 -10.74
CA PHE A 6 11.49 26.14 -10.12
C PHE A 6 11.68 25.58 -8.70
N VAL A 7 10.91 26.08 -7.74
CA VAL A 7 10.81 25.53 -6.38
C VAL A 7 9.33 25.36 -6.08
N VAL A 8 8.89 24.12 -5.88
CA VAL A 8 7.57 23.77 -5.33
C VAL A 8 7.88 23.14 -3.98
N ALA A 9 7.34 23.71 -2.90
CA ALA A 9 7.42 23.13 -1.57
C ALA A 9 6.02 22.69 -1.17
N VAL A 10 5.79 21.38 -1.16
CA VAL A 10 4.56 20.77 -0.63
C VAL A 10 4.90 20.28 0.78
N LEU A 11 4.12 20.74 1.76
CA LEU A 11 4.24 20.31 3.15
C LEU A 11 3.00 19.46 3.48
N VAL A 12 3.15 18.13 3.46
CA VAL A 12 2.11 17.22 3.96
C VAL A 12 2.27 17.11 5.47
N LEU A 13 1.48 17.88 6.22
CA LEU A 13 1.40 17.75 7.67
C LEU A 13 0.44 16.61 8.03
N GLY A 14 0.94 15.39 8.06
CA GLY A 14 0.32 14.31 8.82
C GLY A 14 0.59 14.56 10.31
N VAL A 15 -0.43 14.90 11.09
CA VAL A 15 -0.28 15.04 12.55
C VAL A 15 -0.38 13.65 13.18
N VAL A 16 0.72 12.90 13.16
CA VAL A 16 0.83 11.63 13.88
C VAL A 16 1.20 11.92 15.34
N ARG A 17 0.26 11.72 16.26
CA ARG A 17 0.56 11.75 17.71
C ARG A 17 1.15 10.41 18.15
N LEU A 18 2.44 10.19 17.90
CA LEU A 18 3.17 9.06 18.48
C LEU A 18 3.46 9.31 19.98
N SER A 19 3.32 8.28 20.81
CA SER A 19 3.67 8.31 22.24
C SER A 19 5.18 8.45 22.48
N SER A 20 6.02 8.36 21.44
CA SER A 20 7.48 8.36 21.55
C SER A 20 8.20 8.96 20.32
N GLY A 21 8.07 10.27 20.08
CA GLY A 21 8.98 11.03 19.19
C GLY A 21 8.83 10.80 17.67
N TRP A 22 9.53 11.64 16.89
CA TRP A 22 9.45 11.71 15.40
C TRP A 22 10.68 11.09 14.73
N ILE A 23 10.51 10.46 13.57
CA ILE A 23 11.59 10.00 12.67
C ILE A 23 11.91 11.11 11.64
N LEU A 24 13.20 11.35 11.44
CA LEU A 24 13.76 12.25 10.42
C LEU A 24 14.28 11.37 9.29
N THR A 25 13.75 11.47 8.07
CA THR A 25 14.43 10.92 6.88
C THR A 25 15.38 12.00 6.34
N GLN A 26 16.69 11.71 6.35
CA GLN A 26 17.75 12.69 6.03
C GLN A 26 18.07 12.83 4.53
N ASN A 27 17.33 12.18 3.63
CA ASN A 27 17.80 12.02 2.24
C ASN A 27 17.26 13.01 1.20
N HIS A 28 16.60 14.11 1.57
CA HIS A 28 16.23 15.14 0.59
C HIS A 28 16.66 16.56 1.01
N PRO A 29 17.48 17.28 0.22
CA PRO A 29 17.99 18.62 0.55
C PRO A 29 16.94 19.74 0.51
N HIS A 30 15.65 19.40 0.36
CA HIS A 30 14.56 20.34 0.10
C HIS A 30 13.35 20.20 1.04
N LEU A 31 13.41 19.27 2.02
CA LEU A 31 12.39 19.08 3.05
C LEU A 31 12.98 19.42 4.43
N ARG A 32 12.28 20.25 5.22
CA ARG A 32 12.64 20.55 6.61
C ARG A 32 11.40 20.39 7.50
N PHE A 33 11.57 19.64 8.60
CA PHE A 33 10.57 19.50 9.65
C PHE A 33 10.97 20.35 10.86
N PHE A 34 10.03 21.07 11.47
CA PHE A 34 10.25 21.84 12.69
C PHE A 34 9.21 21.49 13.76
N ARG A 35 9.63 21.53 15.03
CA ARG A 35 8.82 21.26 16.22
C ARG A 35 8.78 22.50 17.10
N THR A 36 7.59 22.92 17.52
CA THR A 36 7.44 23.80 18.70
C THR A 36 6.90 22.96 19.86
N THR A 37 7.41 23.19 21.08
CA THR A 37 7.14 22.35 22.27
C THR A 37 6.01 22.86 23.16
N THR A 38 5.26 23.87 22.72
CA THR A 38 4.24 24.54 23.54
C THR A 38 3.01 24.89 22.71
N THR A 39 1.84 24.48 23.18
CA THR A 39 0.54 24.96 22.70
C THR A 39 0.48 26.48 22.91
N PRO A 40 0.42 27.31 21.86
CA PRO A 40 0.31 28.75 22.03
C PRO A 40 -1.08 29.10 22.57
N THR A 41 -1.14 30.14 23.37
CA THR A 41 -2.39 30.62 23.98
C THR A 41 -2.98 31.77 23.17
N ARG A 42 -4.30 31.95 23.23
CA ARG A 42 -5.05 33.04 22.56
C ARG A 42 -4.51 34.45 22.85
N SER A 43 -3.72 34.62 23.91
CA SER A 43 -3.08 35.88 24.30
C SER A 43 -1.80 36.21 23.54
N ASP A 44 -1.15 35.22 22.92
CA ASP A 44 0.17 35.40 22.29
C ASP A 44 0.10 36.21 20.97
N PHE A 45 -1.11 36.40 20.42
CA PHE A 45 -1.32 36.97 19.08
C PHE A 45 -1.97 38.36 19.04
N ARG A 46 -2.11 39.04 20.18
CA ARG A 46 -2.58 40.44 20.17
C ARG A 46 -1.56 41.43 19.58
N HIS A 47 -0.39 40.99 19.17
CA HIS A 47 0.64 41.85 18.56
C HIS A 47 1.06 41.35 17.16
N GLY A 48 0.27 41.70 16.14
CA GLY A 48 0.85 42.26 14.91
C GLY A 48 1.14 41.34 13.72
N LEU A 49 0.47 40.19 13.57
CA LEU A 49 0.41 39.50 12.27
C LEU A 49 -1.01 39.59 11.72
N THR A 50 -1.31 40.69 11.02
CA THR A 50 -2.51 40.77 10.17
C THR A 50 -2.31 39.85 8.97
N LEU A 51 -2.84 38.63 9.08
CA LEU A 51 -2.94 37.60 8.02
C LEU A 51 -3.96 38.00 6.92
N GLN A 52 -4.21 39.30 6.73
CA GLN A 52 -5.41 39.82 6.08
C GLN A 52 -5.56 39.52 4.57
N GLN A 53 -4.59 38.89 3.90
CA GLN A 53 -4.66 38.67 2.45
C GLN A 53 -4.03 37.36 1.95
N ALA A 54 -4.01 36.31 2.78
CA ALA A 54 -3.25 35.11 2.44
C ALA A 54 -4.11 33.98 1.83
N VAL A 55 -5.27 33.58 2.38
CA VAL A 55 -5.94 32.37 1.87
C VAL A 55 -6.93 32.70 0.75
N ARG A 56 -6.72 32.14 -0.46
CA ARG A 56 -7.59 32.33 -1.63
C ARG A 56 -8.56 31.18 -1.89
N GLY A 57 -8.28 30.00 -1.36
CA GLY A 57 -9.28 28.96 -1.43
C GLY A 57 -9.02 27.71 -0.64
N VAL A 58 -10.11 27.00 -0.40
CA VAL A 58 -10.23 25.78 0.38
C VAL A 58 -10.90 24.74 -0.50
N ALA A 59 -10.25 23.65 -0.87
CA ALA A 59 -10.91 22.57 -1.59
C ALA A 59 -11.09 21.33 -0.72
N ALA A 60 -12.24 20.66 -0.80
CA ALA A 60 -12.49 19.39 -0.12
C ALA A 60 -12.73 18.25 -1.13
N ALA A 61 -12.07 17.10 -0.93
CA ALA A 61 -12.39 15.82 -1.56
C ALA A 61 -12.83 14.80 -0.51
N GLY A 62 -13.54 13.73 -0.89
CA GLY A 62 -13.95 12.67 0.05
C GLY A 62 -15.17 13.01 0.93
N VAL A 63 -15.96 14.00 0.51
CA VAL A 63 -17.20 14.45 1.19
C VAL A 63 -18.33 14.37 0.18
N GLU A 64 -19.46 13.75 0.55
CA GLU A 64 -20.61 13.66 -0.36
C GLU A 64 -21.19 15.05 -0.64
N PRO A 65 -21.80 15.30 -1.82
CA PRO A 65 -22.34 16.64 -2.17
C PRO A 65 -23.30 17.22 -1.12
N ASP A 66 -24.14 16.37 -0.51
CA ASP A 66 -25.09 16.81 0.53
C ASP A 66 -24.39 17.14 1.86
N GLU A 67 -23.29 16.45 2.18
CA GLU A 67 -22.47 16.72 3.36
C GLU A 67 -21.66 18.02 3.17
N TRP A 68 -21.24 18.30 1.94
CA TRP A 68 -20.51 19.51 1.59
C TRP A 68 -21.31 20.78 1.90
N GLU A 69 -22.60 20.80 1.55
CA GLU A 69 -23.48 21.94 1.83
C GLU A 69 -23.60 22.25 3.34
N ALA A 70 -23.50 21.22 4.19
CA ALA A 70 -23.47 21.39 5.64
C ALA A 70 -22.07 21.79 6.17
N LEU A 71 -21.01 21.31 5.53
CA LEU A 71 -19.62 21.55 5.92
C LEU A 71 -19.13 22.96 5.56
N ARG A 72 -19.50 23.45 4.37
CA ARG A 72 -19.00 24.70 3.80
C ARG A 72 -19.19 25.94 4.69
N PRO A 73 -20.38 26.21 5.29
CA PRO A 73 -20.56 27.37 6.17
C PRO A 73 -19.73 27.27 7.46
N ARG A 74 -19.50 26.04 7.96
CA ARG A 74 -18.71 25.80 9.16
C ARG A 74 -17.22 26.00 8.89
N LEU A 75 -16.70 25.51 7.76
CA LEU A 75 -15.32 25.80 7.31
C LEU A 75 -15.09 27.30 7.15
N ALA A 76 -16.05 28.03 6.57
CA ALA A 76 -15.97 29.48 6.46
C ALA A 76 -15.92 30.17 7.83
N ALA A 77 -16.67 29.66 8.83
CA ALA A 77 -16.64 30.18 10.20
C ALA A 77 -15.30 29.92 10.90
N VAL A 78 -14.73 28.71 10.75
CA VAL A 78 -13.40 28.37 11.28
C VAL A 78 -12.34 29.29 10.70
N CYS A 79 -12.36 29.51 9.38
CA CYS A 79 -11.43 30.43 8.75
C CYS A 79 -11.61 31.86 9.31
N ARG A 80 -12.85 32.34 9.41
CA ARG A 80 -13.12 33.65 10.04
C ARG A 80 -12.56 33.76 11.45
N ASP A 81 -12.77 32.73 12.28
CA ASP A 81 -12.42 32.76 13.70
C ASP A 81 -10.92 32.54 13.96
N CYS A 82 -10.23 31.79 13.09
CA CYS A 82 -8.82 31.44 13.24
C CYS A 82 -7.87 32.39 12.49
N ILE A 83 -8.26 32.91 11.32
CA ILE A 83 -7.40 33.76 10.48
C ILE A 83 -7.91 35.18 10.29
N ASP A 84 -9.01 35.56 10.94
CA ASP A 84 -9.63 36.89 10.79
C ASP A 84 -9.90 37.24 9.32
N GLN A 85 -10.22 36.20 8.51
CA GLN A 85 -10.61 36.34 7.12
C GLN A 85 -12.02 35.82 6.89
N ASP A 86 -12.84 36.71 6.34
CA ASP A 86 -14.07 36.31 5.67
C ASP A 86 -13.71 35.66 4.33
N LEU A 87 -13.53 34.34 4.31
CA LEU A 87 -13.54 33.61 3.05
C LEU A 87 -14.96 33.73 2.49
N GLU A 88 -15.09 34.50 1.40
CA GLU A 88 -16.32 34.47 0.61
C GLU A 88 -16.61 33.02 0.19
N SER A 89 -17.89 32.67 0.10
CA SER A 89 -18.34 31.31 -0.25
C SER A 89 -17.59 30.76 -1.46
N ASP A 90 -17.24 31.62 -2.40
CA ASP A 90 -16.64 31.30 -3.70
C ASP A 90 -15.14 30.98 -3.62
N GLY A 91 -14.48 31.31 -2.50
CA GLY A 91 -13.12 30.84 -2.20
C GLY A 91 -13.08 29.39 -1.73
N ILE A 92 -14.18 28.86 -1.22
CA ILE A 92 -14.27 27.47 -0.79
C ILE A 92 -14.81 26.63 -1.96
N LEU A 93 -13.90 25.92 -2.63
CA LEU A 93 -14.19 25.05 -3.76
C LEU A 93 -14.60 23.65 -3.28
N PHE A 94 -15.60 23.08 -3.92
CA PHE A 94 -15.87 21.64 -3.82
C PHE A 94 -15.23 20.97 -5.02
N LEU A 95 -14.50 19.87 -4.82
CA LEU A 95 -13.93 19.09 -5.91
C LEU A 95 -14.62 17.72 -5.97
N PRO A 96 -15.91 17.67 -6.36
CA PRO A 96 -16.68 16.43 -6.42
C PRO A 96 -16.07 15.43 -7.40
N SER A 97 -15.36 15.92 -8.42
CA SER A 97 -14.76 15.12 -9.48
C SER A 97 -13.54 14.32 -9.02
N LEU A 98 -12.87 14.69 -7.93
CA LEU A 98 -11.85 13.83 -7.31
C LEU A 98 -12.46 12.52 -6.81
N THR A 99 -13.73 12.53 -6.40
CA THR A 99 -14.49 11.37 -5.91
C THR A 99 -15.54 10.85 -6.88
N GLY A 100 -15.86 11.54 -7.96
CA GLY A 100 -16.99 11.23 -8.83
C GLY A 100 -16.65 11.07 -10.31
N ASP A 101 -15.45 11.46 -10.74
CA ASP A 101 -15.00 11.22 -12.11
C ASP A 101 -14.49 9.77 -12.22
N PRO A 102 -15.12 8.91 -13.04
CA PRO A 102 -14.62 7.56 -13.29
C PRO A 102 -13.22 7.52 -13.94
N GLU A 103 -12.72 8.64 -14.47
CA GLU A 103 -11.34 8.80 -14.99
C GLU A 103 -10.36 9.39 -13.96
N SER A 104 -10.83 9.78 -12.76
CA SER A 104 -9.96 10.29 -11.68
C SER A 104 -8.99 9.22 -11.19
N GLN A 105 -7.69 9.55 -11.15
CA GLN A 105 -6.63 8.70 -10.62
C GLN A 105 -6.68 8.54 -9.09
N PHE A 106 -7.61 9.21 -8.40
CA PHE A 106 -7.71 9.28 -6.93
C PHE A 106 -8.76 8.33 -6.33
N ALA A 107 -9.17 7.32 -7.09
CA ALA A 107 -10.08 6.29 -6.62
C ALA A 107 -9.56 5.65 -5.32
N GLY A 108 -10.36 5.73 -4.25
CA GLY A 108 -10.11 4.99 -3.01
C GLY A 108 -9.50 5.75 -1.85
N ILE A 109 -9.08 7.00 -2.03
CA ILE A 109 -8.60 7.82 -0.92
C ILE A 109 -9.78 8.08 0.04
N ALA A 110 -9.69 7.57 1.27
CA ALA A 110 -10.63 7.89 2.36
C ALA A 110 -10.36 9.27 2.95
N GLY A 111 -9.15 9.80 2.74
CA GLY A 111 -8.70 11.08 3.27
C GLY A 111 -9.49 12.24 2.69
N ARG A 112 -10.01 13.09 3.58
CA ARG A 112 -10.64 14.35 3.18
C ARG A 112 -9.54 15.33 2.79
N VAL A 113 -9.35 15.57 1.50
CA VAL A 113 -8.26 16.45 1.07
C VAL A 113 -8.66 17.90 1.31
N LEU A 114 -7.99 18.63 2.21
CA LEU A 114 -8.18 20.08 2.36
C LEU A 114 -7.07 20.82 1.60
N LEU A 115 -7.42 21.52 0.52
CA LEU A 115 -6.46 22.29 -0.28
C LEU A 115 -6.49 23.77 0.10
N LEU A 116 -5.40 24.30 0.64
CA LEU A 116 -5.30 25.72 1.00
C LEU A 116 -4.39 26.47 0.01
N SER A 117 -4.94 27.42 -0.73
CA SER A 117 -4.17 28.33 -1.60
C SER A 117 -3.75 29.57 -0.81
N ILE A 118 -2.44 29.83 -0.66
CA ILE A 118 -1.94 31.01 0.07
C ILE A 118 -1.16 31.97 -0.84
N ASP A 119 -1.58 33.23 -0.87
CA ASP A 119 -1.16 34.31 -1.78
C ASP A 119 0.13 35.03 -1.38
N SER A 120 0.62 34.85 -0.14
CA SER A 120 1.70 35.66 0.38
C SER A 120 2.62 34.89 1.32
N TRP A 121 3.82 35.45 1.53
CA TRP A 121 4.81 35.00 2.50
C TRP A 121 4.25 35.16 3.92
N VAL A 122 3.43 34.21 4.33
CA VAL A 122 3.14 33.97 5.73
C VAL A 122 4.40 33.32 6.31
N ALA A 123 4.88 33.79 7.47
CA ALA A 123 5.97 33.11 8.16
C ALA A 123 5.55 31.65 8.39
N GLU A 124 6.45 30.69 8.14
CA GLU A 124 6.16 29.24 8.20
C GLU A 124 5.41 28.86 9.49
N ASP A 125 5.75 29.47 10.62
CA ASP A 125 5.10 29.25 11.92
C ASP A 125 3.60 29.62 11.93
N GLY A 126 3.19 30.65 11.20
CA GLY A 126 1.78 31.07 11.10
C GLY A 126 0.94 30.14 10.22
N VAL A 127 1.57 29.52 9.24
CA VAL A 127 0.94 28.53 8.35
C VAL A 127 0.71 27.22 9.11
N VAL A 128 1.71 26.73 9.85
CA VAL A 128 1.60 25.52 10.70
C VAL A 128 0.49 25.66 11.74
N LEU A 129 0.39 26.81 12.42
CA LEU A 129 -0.64 27.03 13.43
C LEU A 129 -2.05 27.17 12.83
N LEU A 130 -2.17 27.76 11.63
CA LEU A 130 -3.41 27.77 10.88
C LEU A 130 -3.84 26.33 10.54
N PHE A 131 -2.90 25.50 10.11
CA PHE A 131 -3.17 24.10 9.83
C PHE A 131 -3.62 23.34 11.07
N ASP A 132 -2.93 23.48 12.21
CA ASP A 132 -3.32 22.82 13.46
C ASP A 132 -4.73 23.22 13.90
N ALA A 133 -5.09 24.50 13.78
CA ALA A 133 -6.41 25.00 14.14
C ALA A 133 -7.52 24.53 13.18
N ALA A 134 -7.25 24.55 11.87
CA ALA A 134 -8.19 24.07 10.85
C ALA A 134 -8.44 22.57 10.99
N THR A 135 -7.38 21.78 11.18
CA THR A 135 -7.47 20.33 11.43
C THR A 135 -8.24 20.04 12.71
N ALA A 136 -7.93 20.72 13.82
CA ALA A 136 -8.65 20.52 15.08
C ALA A 136 -10.15 20.87 14.98
N ALA A 137 -10.50 21.92 14.25
CA ALA A 137 -11.89 22.31 14.04
C ALA A 137 -12.63 21.36 13.10
N ILE A 138 -11.95 20.83 12.07
CA ILE A 138 -12.47 19.75 11.24
C ILE A 138 -12.70 18.51 12.11
N ASP A 139 -11.73 18.11 12.93
CA ASP A 139 -11.85 16.97 13.84
C ASP A 139 -13.01 17.14 14.84
N GLU A 140 -13.17 18.33 15.46
CA GLU A 140 -14.27 18.63 16.37
C GLU A 140 -15.64 18.56 15.65
N LEU A 141 -15.72 19.08 14.43
CA LEU A 141 -16.91 19.05 13.60
C LEU A 141 -17.31 17.63 13.19
N LEU A 142 -16.32 16.76 13.01
CA LEU A 142 -16.52 15.35 12.65
C LEU A 142 -16.78 14.46 13.86
N GLN A 143 -16.43 14.92 15.06
CA GLN A 143 -16.79 14.31 16.33
C GLN A 143 -18.19 14.72 16.83
N ASP A 144 -18.80 15.76 16.24
CA ASP A 144 -20.18 16.17 16.49
C ASP A 144 -21.15 15.04 16.09
N GLU A 145 -21.86 14.46 17.07
CA GLU A 145 -22.75 13.31 16.88
C GLU A 145 -23.89 13.55 15.89
N THR A 146 -24.16 14.80 15.51
CA THR A 146 -25.13 15.15 14.47
C THR A 146 -24.60 14.96 13.05
N VAL A 147 -23.27 14.89 12.88
CA VAL A 147 -22.53 14.63 11.64
C VAL A 147 -21.75 13.32 11.80
N ARG A 148 -22.42 12.23 12.18
CA ARG A 148 -21.77 10.91 12.31
C ARG A 148 -21.30 10.41 10.94
N THR A 149 -20.02 10.60 10.63
CA THR A 149 -19.28 9.59 9.86
C THR A 149 -18.83 8.53 10.86
N THR A 150 -19.57 7.43 10.87
CA THR A 150 -19.41 6.29 11.75
C THR A 150 -18.02 5.67 11.61
N GLU A 151 -17.29 5.60 12.72
CA GLU A 151 -16.13 4.72 12.95
C GLU A 151 -15.06 4.71 11.86
N GLY A 152 -14.30 5.80 11.79
CA GLY A 152 -13.07 5.86 11.01
C GLY A 152 -12.38 7.19 11.22
N HIS A 153 -11.28 7.20 11.99
CA HIS A 153 -10.37 8.33 12.14
C HIS A 153 -9.61 8.61 10.83
N ALA A 154 -10.29 8.86 9.72
CA ALA A 154 -9.62 9.31 8.51
C ALA A 154 -9.19 10.77 8.76
N GLN A 155 -7.90 10.97 9.05
CA GLN A 155 -7.35 12.32 9.17
C GLN A 155 -7.50 13.02 7.81
N PRO A 156 -7.91 14.30 7.78
CA PRO A 156 -7.89 15.06 6.54
C PRO A 156 -6.45 15.13 6.00
N ILE A 157 -6.26 14.78 4.73
CA ILE A 157 -4.97 14.97 4.04
C ILE A 157 -4.92 16.43 3.65
N LEU A 158 -4.10 17.21 4.31
CA LEU A 158 -4.02 18.63 4.03
C LEU A 158 -2.91 18.91 3.02
N LEU A 159 -3.28 19.49 1.88
CA LEU A 159 -2.37 19.82 0.80
C LEU A 159 -2.24 21.33 0.68
N TYR A 160 -1.01 21.82 0.70
CA TYR A 160 -0.69 23.23 0.57
C TYR A 160 -0.14 23.53 -0.83
N ILE A 161 -0.67 24.55 -1.49
CA ILE A 161 -0.15 25.03 -2.77
C ILE A 161 0.27 26.49 -2.60
N GLN A 162 1.57 26.75 -2.75
CA GLN A 162 2.10 28.09 -2.90
C GLN A 162 2.13 28.45 -4.40
N PRO A 163 1.29 29.35 -4.88
CA PRO A 163 1.31 29.72 -6.27
C PRO A 163 2.21 30.94 -6.47
N GLU A 164 3.44 30.76 -6.95
CA GLU A 164 4.22 31.93 -7.40
C GLU A 164 3.66 32.55 -8.71
N ASN A 165 2.77 31.87 -9.45
CA ASN A 165 2.24 32.35 -10.74
C ASN A 165 0.77 32.01 -11.08
N VAL A 166 -0.05 31.56 -10.12
CA VAL A 166 -1.46 31.19 -10.40
C VAL A 166 -2.35 32.41 -10.65
N THR A 167 -1.86 33.64 -10.42
CA THR A 167 -2.55 34.89 -10.81
C THR A 167 -2.92 34.95 -12.29
N SER A 168 -2.25 34.21 -13.17
CA SER A 168 -2.63 34.09 -14.59
C SER A 168 -3.56 32.90 -14.92
N VAL A 169 -3.67 31.91 -14.03
CA VAL A 169 -4.46 30.66 -14.21
C VAL A 169 -5.81 30.72 -13.48
N VAL A 170 -5.97 31.51 -12.41
CA VAL A 170 -7.29 31.68 -11.74
C VAL A 170 -8.34 32.34 -12.65
N GLN A 171 -7.93 33.00 -13.74
CA GLN A 171 -8.87 33.52 -14.74
C GLN A 171 -9.25 32.51 -15.84
N SER A 172 -8.65 31.33 -15.85
CA SER A 172 -8.88 30.29 -16.86
C SER A 172 -9.56 29.06 -16.26
N ASP A 173 -10.63 28.65 -16.93
CA ASP A 173 -11.34 27.36 -16.91
C ASP A 173 -11.13 26.46 -15.67
N SER A 174 -12.22 26.23 -14.92
CA SER A 174 -12.32 25.26 -13.81
C SER A 174 -11.61 23.94 -14.08
N MET A 175 -11.66 23.47 -15.33
CA MET A 175 -11.06 22.22 -15.80
C MET A 175 -9.52 22.22 -15.75
N GLN A 176 -8.85 23.38 -15.94
CA GLN A 176 -7.39 23.45 -15.89
C GLN A 176 -6.86 23.40 -14.46
N MET A 177 -7.57 24.03 -13.52
CA MET A 177 -7.24 23.96 -12.10
C MET A 177 -7.37 22.53 -11.59
N GLU A 178 -8.45 21.85 -11.97
CA GLU A 178 -8.71 20.47 -11.59
C GLU A 178 -7.61 19.51 -12.06
N ASN A 179 -7.20 19.59 -13.32
CA ASN A 179 -6.10 18.78 -13.87
C ASN A 179 -4.75 19.04 -13.16
N LEU A 180 -4.47 20.31 -12.81
CA LEU A 180 -3.27 20.68 -12.05
C LEU A 180 -3.31 20.07 -10.65
N LEU A 181 -4.45 20.18 -9.96
CA LEU A 181 -4.64 19.62 -8.62
C LEU A 181 -4.52 18.10 -8.64
N GLN A 182 -5.14 17.43 -9.60
CA GLN A 182 -4.95 16.00 -9.82
C GLN A 182 -3.47 15.66 -9.98
N THR A 183 -2.74 16.37 -10.84
CA THR A 183 -1.30 16.12 -11.02
C THR A 183 -0.50 16.28 -9.72
N LEU A 184 -0.80 17.31 -8.92
CA LEU A 184 -0.13 17.54 -7.65
C LEU A 184 -0.43 16.45 -6.61
N ILE A 185 -1.71 16.06 -6.46
CA ILE A 185 -2.11 14.99 -5.54
C ILE A 185 -1.46 13.67 -5.93
N SER A 186 -1.40 13.32 -7.23
CA SER A 186 -0.73 12.09 -7.68
C SER A 186 0.74 12.12 -7.32
N ASN A 187 1.42 13.24 -7.64
CA ASN A 187 2.83 13.41 -7.30
C ASN A 187 3.07 13.32 -5.80
N ASP A 188 2.15 13.83 -4.98
CA ASP A 188 2.26 13.78 -3.52
C ASP A 188 2.01 12.37 -2.97
N ILE A 189 1.05 11.61 -3.50
CA ILE A 189 0.84 10.20 -3.12
C ILE A 189 2.09 9.37 -3.44
N ASP A 190 2.63 9.58 -4.64
CA ASP A 190 3.86 8.93 -5.08
C ASP A 190 5.05 9.38 -4.17
N GLN A 191 5.11 10.65 -3.77
CA GLN A 191 6.14 11.20 -2.86
C GLN A 191 5.96 10.85 -1.38
N TYR A 192 4.72 10.56 -0.94
CA TYR A 192 4.41 10.17 0.44
C TYR A 192 4.74 8.69 0.70
N GLY A 193 5.32 8.02 -0.29
CA GLY A 193 5.70 6.61 -0.22
C GLY A 193 4.48 5.70 -0.12
N LEU A 194 3.31 6.11 -0.63
CA LEU A 194 2.09 5.29 -0.60
C LEU A 194 1.98 4.34 -1.79
N ALA A 195 2.84 4.52 -2.81
CA ALA A 195 2.95 3.60 -3.93
C ALA A 195 4.40 3.58 -4.42
N ASP A 196 5.02 2.41 -4.38
CA ASP A 196 6.28 2.12 -5.07
C ASP A 196 5.93 1.31 -6.32
N ILE A 197 5.60 2.00 -7.41
CA ILE A 197 5.01 1.42 -8.63
C ILE A 197 5.99 0.46 -9.28
N VAL A 198 5.53 -0.76 -9.55
CA VAL A 198 6.31 -1.76 -10.26
C VAL A 198 6.03 -1.72 -11.77
N GLY A 199 7.07 -1.95 -12.57
CA GLY A 199 6.98 -2.14 -14.00
C GLY A 199 7.66 -1.06 -14.83
N GLY A 200 8.30 -1.50 -15.92
CA GLY A 200 8.81 -0.68 -17.01
C GLY A 200 8.22 -1.14 -18.34
N ASP A 201 8.41 -0.35 -19.40
CA ASP A 201 7.98 -0.69 -20.76
C ASP A 201 8.94 -1.74 -21.38
N VAL A 202 9.04 -2.89 -20.72
CA VAL A 202 9.88 -4.00 -21.17
C VAL A 202 9.02 -4.85 -22.08
N GLY A 203 9.18 -4.65 -23.39
CA GLY A 203 8.35 -5.26 -24.42
C GLY A 203 8.25 -6.78 -24.27
N PHE A 204 7.18 -7.25 -23.64
CA PHE A 204 6.93 -8.68 -23.49
C PHE A 204 6.44 -9.25 -24.82
N GLY A 205 7.13 -10.28 -25.33
CA GLY A 205 6.86 -10.86 -26.64
C GLY A 205 5.56 -11.67 -26.74
N LEU A 206 4.82 -11.85 -25.65
CA LEU A 206 3.54 -12.54 -25.63
C LEU A 206 2.39 -11.56 -25.38
N PRO A 207 1.30 -11.63 -26.15
CA PRO A 207 0.08 -10.91 -25.81
C PRO A 207 -0.51 -11.52 -24.53
N LEU A 208 -0.18 -10.94 -23.37
CA LEU A 208 -0.67 -11.40 -22.05
C LEU A 208 -2.20 -11.40 -21.94
N THR A 209 -2.90 -10.78 -22.89
CA THR A 209 -4.35 -10.88 -23.07
C THR A 209 -4.87 -12.31 -23.26
N THR A 210 -4.01 -13.26 -23.66
CA THR A 210 -4.39 -14.68 -23.81
C THR A 210 -3.99 -15.55 -22.62
N VAL A 211 -3.30 -15.00 -21.61
CA VAL A 211 -2.90 -15.76 -20.43
C VAL A 211 -4.10 -15.93 -19.50
N VAL A 212 -4.26 -17.17 -19.04
CA VAL A 212 -5.28 -17.56 -18.06
C VAL A 212 -4.61 -18.31 -16.91
N PRO A 213 -5.14 -18.23 -15.68
CA PRO A 213 -4.65 -19.06 -14.58
C PRO A 213 -4.76 -20.54 -14.94
N THR A 214 -3.73 -21.33 -14.58
CA THR A 214 -3.80 -22.78 -14.64
C THR A 214 -4.82 -23.31 -13.64
N ASP A 215 -4.83 -22.72 -12.44
CA ASP A 215 -5.79 -22.99 -11.38
C ASP A 215 -6.25 -21.66 -10.78
N GLN A 216 -7.52 -21.58 -10.38
CA GLN A 216 -8.10 -20.45 -9.68
C GLN A 216 -9.12 -20.95 -8.67
N PHE A 217 -9.05 -20.45 -7.45
CA PHE A 217 -10.01 -20.78 -6.41
C PHE A 217 -10.30 -19.59 -5.49
N GLU A 218 -11.46 -19.67 -4.85
CA GLU A 218 -11.89 -18.74 -3.81
C GLU A 218 -12.10 -19.52 -2.50
N VAL A 219 -11.68 -18.92 -1.40
CA VAL A 219 -11.65 -19.51 -0.06
C VAL A 219 -11.92 -18.41 0.97
N ASP A 220 -12.22 -18.78 2.22
CA ASP A 220 -12.37 -17.82 3.32
C ASP A 220 -13.46 -16.78 3.06
N GLY A 221 -14.69 -17.29 2.86
CA GLY A 221 -15.88 -16.50 2.57
C GLY A 221 -16.55 -15.96 3.83
N ALA A 222 -16.75 -14.64 3.87
CA ALA A 222 -17.43 -13.96 4.97
C ALA A 222 -18.33 -12.81 4.48
N THR A 223 -19.38 -12.50 5.26
CA THR A 223 -20.12 -11.26 5.06
C THR A 223 -19.33 -10.12 5.70
N VAL A 224 -18.92 -9.16 4.87
CA VAL A 224 -18.23 -7.96 5.33
C VAL A 224 -19.12 -6.74 5.11
N ARG A 225 -18.88 -5.70 5.90
CA ARG A 225 -19.57 -4.43 5.78
C ARG A 225 -18.57 -3.37 5.39
N ASP A 226 -18.81 -2.68 4.28
CA ASP A 226 -18.03 -1.50 3.94
C ASP A 226 -18.39 -0.38 4.94
N PRO A 227 -17.42 0.12 5.74
CA PRO A 227 -17.67 1.19 6.69
C PRO A 227 -18.10 2.50 6.00
N LEU A 228 -17.70 2.74 4.75
CA LEU A 228 -18.03 3.94 3.98
C LEU A 228 -19.36 3.79 3.24
N GLN A 229 -19.54 2.74 2.45
CA GLN A 229 -20.76 2.56 1.65
C GLN A 229 -21.95 1.98 2.42
N ARG A 230 -21.72 1.48 3.65
CA ARG A 230 -22.73 0.87 4.53
C ARG A 230 -23.47 -0.33 3.92
N THR A 231 -22.98 -0.87 2.81
CA THR A 231 -23.49 -2.07 2.17
C THR A 231 -22.77 -3.29 2.71
N GLU A 232 -23.53 -4.34 3.00
CA GLU A 232 -22.98 -5.66 3.27
C GLU A 232 -22.79 -6.39 1.94
N PHE A 233 -21.64 -7.06 1.79
CA PHE A 233 -21.39 -7.92 0.65
C PHE A 233 -20.73 -9.22 1.09
N TRP A 234 -20.88 -10.24 0.27
CA TRP A 234 -20.18 -11.51 0.47
C TRP A 234 -18.79 -11.38 -0.15
N ASP A 235 -17.79 -11.58 0.68
CA ASP A 235 -16.39 -11.39 0.34
C ASP A 235 -15.65 -12.72 0.45
N THR A 236 -14.74 -12.98 -0.48
CA THR A 236 -13.95 -14.21 -0.53
C THR A 236 -12.52 -13.90 -0.96
N SER A 237 -11.55 -14.61 -0.40
CA SER A 237 -10.15 -14.48 -0.75
C SER A 237 -9.83 -15.29 -2.00
N SER A 238 -9.19 -14.64 -2.98
CA SER A 238 -8.80 -15.26 -4.25
C SER A 238 -7.38 -15.83 -4.20
N VAL A 239 -7.19 -16.99 -4.84
CA VAL A 239 -5.86 -17.52 -5.16
C VAL A 239 -5.80 -17.88 -6.64
N LEU A 240 -4.81 -17.34 -7.34
CA LEU A 240 -4.56 -17.55 -8.77
C LEU A 240 -3.21 -18.24 -8.95
N VAL A 241 -3.17 -19.29 -9.76
CA VAL A 241 -1.95 -20.03 -10.07
C VAL A 241 -1.65 -19.92 -11.55
N PHE A 242 -0.44 -19.49 -11.88
CA PHE A 242 0.03 -19.41 -13.26
C PHE A 242 1.26 -20.29 -13.46
N ASP A 243 1.23 -21.10 -14.50
CA ASP A 243 2.40 -21.81 -15.01
C ASP A 243 2.84 -21.19 -16.34
N GLY A 244 4.15 -21.13 -16.58
CA GLY A 244 4.72 -20.68 -17.86
C GLY A 244 4.81 -19.17 -18.06
N LEU A 245 4.46 -18.35 -17.05
CA LEU A 245 4.74 -16.91 -17.06
C LEU A 245 6.22 -16.61 -16.81
N VAL A 246 6.86 -17.35 -15.89
CA VAL A 246 8.30 -17.23 -15.64
C VAL A 246 9.04 -18.21 -16.54
N THR A 247 9.89 -17.69 -17.42
CA THR A 247 10.74 -18.53 -18.27
C THR A 247 11.80 -19.26 -17.44
N ARG A 248 12.38 -20.34 -17.98
CA ARG A 248 13.49 -21.04 -17.31
C ARG A 248 14.65 -20.09 -17.00
N ASP A 249 14.96 -19.20 -17.93
CA ASP A 249 16.03 -18.21 -17.82
C ASP A 249 15.75 -17.19 -16.70
N LEU A 250 14.56 -16.57 -16.71
CA LEU A 250 14.16 -15.61 -15.67
C LEU A 250 14.13 -16.27 -14.30
N ARG A 251 13.56 -17.47 -14.18
CA ARG A 251 13.53 -18.22 -12.91
C ARG A 251 14.95 -18.52 -12.42
N GLN A 252 15.87 -18.88 -13.31
CA GLN A 252 17.26 -19.14 -12.95
C GLN A 252 17.95 -17.87 -12.44
N ARG A 253 17.81 -16.74 -13.13
CA ARG A 253 18.38 -15.46 -12.66
C ARG A 253 17.81 -15.03 -11.31
N LEU A 254 16.50 -15.18 -11.10
CA LEU A 254 15.88 -14.92 -9.80
C LEU A 254 16.41 -15.85 -8.69
N LEU A 255 16.68 -17.13 -9.01
CA LEU A 255 17.29 -18.06 -8.06
C LEU A 255 18.74 -17.66 -7.73
N GLU A 256 19.54 -17.31 -8.75
CA GLU A 256 20.93 -16.87 -8.57
C GLU A 256 21.04 -15.63 -7.67
N LEU A 257 20.07 -14.71 -7.76
CA LEU A 257 19.96 -13.55 -6.86
C LEU A 257 19.78 -13.96 -5.40
N ILE A 258 18.89 -14.90 -5.08
CA ILE A 258 18.67 -15.29 -3.68
C ILE A 258 19.75 -16.24 -3.12
N LEU A 259 20.58 -16.81 -3.99
CA LEU A 259 21.71 -17.67 -3.63
C LEU A 259 23.05 -16.92 -3.52
N ASP A 260 23.15 -15.69 -4.06
CA ASP A 260 24.41 -14.93 -4.24
C ASP A 260 25.46 -15.71 -5.05
N GLU A 261 24.96 -16.37 -6.10
CA GLU A 261 25.80 -17.12 -7.03
C GLU A 261 26.34 -16.27 -8.19
N THR A 262 25.94 -14.99 -8.28
CA THR A 262 26.41 -14.06 -9.32
C THR A 262 27.86 -13.62 -9.09
N ASN A 263 28.35 -13.68 -7.84
CA ASN A 263 29.64 -13.13 -7.42
C ASN A 263 30.63 -14.15 -6.81
N SER A 264 30.28 -15.44 -6.73
CA SER A 264 31.12 -16.46 -6.09
C SER A 264 31.76 -17.44 -7.08
N ASP A 265 33.08 -17.63 -6.98
CA ASP A 265 33.84 -18.60 -7.77
C ASP A 265 33.58 -20.07 -7.34
N GLU A 266 32.99 -20.28 -6.15
CA GLU A 266 32.62 -21.60 -5.60
C GLU A 266 31.11 -21.66 -5.31
N LYS A 267 30.40 -22.53 -6.05
CA LYS A 267 28.97 -22.77 -5.88
C LYS A 267 28.69 -23.54 -4.58
N TRP A 268 27.86 -22.99 -3.70
CA TRP A 268 27.43 -23.65 -2.46
C TRP A 268 26.56 -24.89 -2.78
N ASP A 269 26.86 -26.04 -2.18
CA ASP A 269 26.05 -27.25 -2.31
C ASP A 269 24.91 -27.23 -1.27
N ASP A 270 23.80 -26.61 -1.65
CA ASP A 270 22.59 -26.48 -0.84
C ASP A 270 21.86 -27.82 -0.63
N VAL A 271 22.08 -28.79 -1.52
CA VAL A 271 21.52 -30.14 -1.40
C VAL A 271 22.16 -30.90 -0.25
N ALA A 272 23.50 -30.81 -0.15
CA ALA A 272 24.25 -31.50 0.88
C ALA A 272 24.26 -30.75 2.21
N ASN A 273 24.21 -29.40 2.19
CA ASN A 273 24.44 -28.58 3.38
C ASN A 273 23.23 -27.75 3.83
N GLY A 274 22.15 -27.69 3.05
CA GLY A 274 21.03 -26.77 3.27
C GLY A 274 21.35 -25.33 2.82
N PRO A 275 20.48 -24.36 3.15
CA PRO A 275 20.66 -22.97 2.74
C PRO A 275 22.01 -22.38 3.18
N ASN A 276 22.63 -21.59 2.30
CA ASN A 276 23.94 -20.98 2.56
C ASN A 276 23.85 -20.01 3.76
N PRO A 277 24.55 -20.27 4.88
CA PRO A 277 24.45 -19.46 6.08
C PRO A 277 25.00 -18.03 5.93
N SER A 278 25.72 -17.70 4.85
CA SER A 278 26.13 -16.31 4.58
C SER A 278 24.98 -15.43 4.07
N ARG A 279 23.91 -16.04 3.55
CA ARG A 279 22.76 -15.33 2.97
C ARG A 279 21.42 -15.70 3.61
N TRP A 280 21.37 -16.84 4.31
CA TRP A 280 20.16 -17.38 4.92
C TRP A 280 20.32 -17.56 6.43
N VAL A 281 19.34 -17.06 7.19
CA VAL A 281 19.31 -17.17 8.65
C VAL A 281 18.02 -17.81 9.13
N ARG A 282 18.11 -18.62 10.18
CA ARG A 282 16.93 -19.26 10.81
C ARG A 282 16.11 -18.20 11.52
N GLY A 283 14.81 -18.20 11.29
CA GLY A 283 13.90 -17.18 11.82
C GLY A 283 14.09 -15.80 11.18
N GLY A 284 14.82 -15.70 10.06
CA GLY A 284 14.95 -14.45 9.29
C GLY A 284 13.70 -14.06 8.51
N LEU A 285 12.67 -14.91 8.52
CA LEU A 285 11.40 -14.59 7.88
C LEU A 285 10.62 -13.62 8.81
N MET A 286 10.82 -12.32 8.59
CA MET A 286 10.10 -11.22 9.24
C MET A 286 8.96 -10.76 8.32
N ASP A 287 7.92 -11.57 8.16
CA ASP A 287 6.82 -11.31 7.23
C ASP A 287 5.55 -10.77 7.88
N ILE A 288 5.53 -10.55 9.20
CA ILE A 288 4.38 -10.04 9.96
C ILE A 288 4.85 -8.91 10.91
N PRO A 289 4.06 -7.84 11.13
CA PRO A 289 4.41 -6.78 12.07
C PRO A 289 4.74 -7.30 13.48
N ALA A 290 5.77 -6.72 14.11
CA ALA A 290 6.14 -7.05 15.48
C ALA A 290 4.96 -6.84 16.46
N GLY A 291 4.56 -7.91 17.15
CA GLY A 291 3.46 -7.90 18.13
C GLY A 291 2.11 -8.43 17.64
N GLN A 292 1.96 -8.79 16.35
CA GLN A 292 0.83 -9.61 15.88
C GLN A 292 1.11 -11.12 15.93
N GLY A 293 2.37 -11.52 16.17
CA GLY A 293 2.69 -12.83 16.71
C GLY A 293 2.27 -12.87 18.18
N SER A 294 1.46 -13.87 18.55
CA SER A 294 0.96 -14.10 19.91
C SER A 294 1.94 -13.63 21.00
N THR A 295 1.49 -12.72 21.87
CA THR A 295 2.16 -12.35 23.12
C THR A 295 2.25 -13.48 24.15
N ASP A 296 1.81 -14.68 23.78
CA ASP A 296 1.97 -15.87 24.58
C ASP A 296 3.20 -16.63 24.07
N GLU A 297 4.19 -16.64 24.96
CA GLU A 297 5.25 -17.64 25.04
C GLU A 297 6.36 -17.53 23.98
N ALA A 298 7.39 -16.78 24.38
CA ALA A 298 8.78 -17.21 24.26
C ALA A 298 9.03 -18.53 25.04
N GLU A 299 8.19 -19.54 24.81
CA GLU A 299 8.60 -20.92 25.04
C GLU A 299 9.50 -21.28 23.87
N GLU A 300 10.72 -21.71 24.22
CA GLU A 300 11.65 -22.47 23.40
C GLU A 300 10.98 -23.76 22.90
N SER A 301 9.92 -23.66 22.09
CA SER A 301 9.43 -24.82 21.38
C SER A 301 10.45 -25.13 20.28
N ASP A 302 11.02 -26.32 20.37
CA ASP A 302 11.94 -27.00 19.44
C ASP A 302 11.51 -27.00 17.95
N SER A 303 10.48 -26.23 17.56
CA SER A 303 10.15 -25.99 16.17
C SER A 303 11.28 -25.19 15.52
N LEU A 304 12.09 -25.88 14.72
CA LEU A 304 13.08 -25.27 13.86
C LEU A 304 12.36 -24.33 12.90
N GLY A 305 12.38 -23.02 13.20
CA GLY A 305 11.85 -21.99 12.31
C GLY A 305 12.48 -22.07 10.93
N GLY A 306 11.73 -21.61 9.92
CA GLY A 306 12.16 -21.55 8.53
C GLY A 306 13.42 -20.70 8.33
N TYR A 307 14.06 -20.87 7.17
CA TYR A 307 15.12 -19.96 6.73
C TYR A 307 14.52 -18.79 5.96
N GLY A 308 14.88 -17.58 6.37
CA GLY A 308 14.70 -16.35 5.60
C GLY A 308 16.06 -15.79 5.17
N LEU A 309 16.05 -14.80 4.29
CA LEU A 309 17.25 -14.05 3.92
C LEU A 309 17.76 -13.20 5.10
N THR A 310 19.02 -12.79 5.06
CA THR A 310 19.54 -11.75 5.96
C THR A 310 18.96 -10.39 5.61
N ASP A 311 18.97 -9.45 6.57
CA ASP A 311 18.54 -8.07 6.34
C ASP A 311 19.32 -7.43 5.20
N GLU A 312 20.64 -7.67 5.11
CA GLU A 312 21.47 -7.14 4.02
C GLU A 312 21.05 -7.67 2.65
N ALA A 313 20.69 -8.96 2.55
CA ALA A 313 20.24 -9.55 1.31
C ALA A 313 18.83 -9.09 0.93
N ILE A 314 17.96 -8.82 1.90
CA ILE A 314 16.65 -8.20 1.66
C ILE A 314 16.79 -6.77 1.16
N ASP A 315 17.65 -5.97 1.80
CA ASP A 315 17.94 -4.59 1.39
C ASP A 315 18.51 -4.56 -0.04
N GLU A 316 19.45 -5.46 -0.36
CA GLU A 316 19.97 -5.64 -1.71
C GLU A 316 18.85 -5.90 -2.73
N LEU A 317 17.97 -6.88 -2.45
CA LEU A 317 16.87 -7.21 -3.37
C LEU A 317 15.83 -6.10 -3.53
N CYS A 318 15.59 -5.31 -2.48
CA CYS A 318 14.55 -4.28 -2.50
C CYS A 318 15.04 -2.97 -3.13
N PHE A 319 16.29 -2.59 -2.91
CA PHE A 319 16.78 -1.23 -3.18
C PHE A 319 17.90 -1.13 -4.22
N GLU A 320 18.48 -2.26 -4.65
CA GLU A 320 19.42 -2.27 -5.78
C GLU A 320 18.72 -2.62 -7.10
N ASP A 321 19.35 -2.24 -8.22
CA ASP A 321 18.82 -2.49 -9.56
C ASP A 321 19.11 -3.93 -9.99
N HIS A 322 18.05 -4.72 -10.19
CA HIS A 322 18.14 -6.12 -10.61
C HIS A 322 17.30 -6.36 -11.87
N GLU A 323 17.95 -6.61 -13.02
CA GLU A 323 17.25 -6.85 -14.30
C GLU A 323 16.19 -7.97 -14.22
N ALA A 324 16.45 -9.01 -13.42
CA ALA A 324 15.50 -10.11 -13.23
C ALA A 324 14.26 -9.71 -12.42
N ILE A 325 14.42 -8.84 -11.41
CA ILE A 325 13.29 -8.32 -10.63
C ILE A 325 12.46 -7.39 -11.52
N GLU A 326 13.10 -6.47 -12.25
CA GLU A 326 12.43 -5.54 -13.17
C GLU A 326 11.65 -6.27 -14.28
N GLU A 327 12.25 -7.30 -14.87
CA GLU A 327 11.58 -8.14 -15.88
C GLU A 327 10.37 -8.86 -15.29
N PHE A 328 10.51 -9.45 -14.10
CA PHE A 328 9.41 -10.12 -13.42
C PHE A 328 8.27 -9.15 -13.08
N GLU A 329 8.61 -7.99 -12.52
CA GLU A 329 7.66 -6.94 -12.19
C GLU A 329 6.92 -6.40 -13.42
N SER A 330 7.62 -6.30 -14.56
CA SER A 330 7.00 -5.93 -15.83
C SER A 330 6.00 -6.99 -16.32
N ILE A 331 6.28 -8.28 -16.10
CA ILE A 331 5.30 -9.36 -16.38
C ILE A 331 4.08 -9.21 -15.49
N VAL A 332 4.27 -8.96 -14.19
CA VAL A 332 3.18 -8.79 -13.22
C VAL A 332 2.31 -7.58 -13.59
N SER A 333 2.91 -6.41 -13.88
CA SER A 333 2.19 -5.21 -14.32
C SER A 333 1.40 -5.42 -15.61
N ALA A 334 1.97 -6.14 -16.58
CA ALA A 334 1.28 -6.41 -17.83
C ALA A 334 0.20 -7.52 -17.70
N LEU A 335 0.23 -8.32 -16.62
CA LEU A 335 -0.82 -9.28 -16.29
C LEU A 335 -2.09 -8.59 -15.79
N PHE A 336 -1.98 -7.46 -15.08
CA PHE A 336 -3.13 -6.69 -14.56
C PHE A 336 -3.18 -5.26 -15.13
N PRO A 337 -3.36 -5.09 -16.46
CA PRO A 337 -3.20 -3.80 -17.14
C PRO A 337 -4.27 -2.76 -16.78
N HIS A 338 -5.35 -3.16 -16.11
CA HIS A 338 -6.42 -2.29 -15.61
C HIS A 338 -6.21 -1.83 -14.16
N MET A 339 -5.08 -2.17 -13.56
CA MET A 339 -4.70 -1.80 -12.20
C MET A 339 -3.28 -1.23 -12.22
N ARG A 340 -2.97 -0.33 -11.29
CA ARG A 340 -1.60 0.11 -11.02
C ARG A 340 -1.02 -0.80 -9.95
N ILE A 341 0.09 -1.47 -10.22
CA ILE A 341 0.71 -2.38 -9.25
C ILE A 341 1.84 -1.64 -8.55
N ALA A 342 1.89 -1.75 -7.23
CA ALA A 342 2.98 -1.26 -6.40
C ALA A 342 3.51 -2.38 -5.51
N ARG A 343 4.77 -2.29 -5.11
CA ARG A 343 5.28 -2.98 -3.92
C ARG A 343 4.57 -2.44 -2.68
N LEU A 344 4.40 -3.29 -1.66
CA LEU A 344 3.87 -2.88 -0.36
C LEU A 344 4.84 -1.88 0.28
N PRO A 345 4.45 -0.61 0.47
CA PRO A 345 5.37 0.37 1.01
C PRO A 345 5.52 0.27 2.53
N GLU A 346 6.65 0.75 3.02
CA GLU A 346 6.92 0.92 4.46
C GLU A 346 5.79 1.69 5.17
N ALA A 347 5.17 2.64 4.47
CA ALA A 347 4.04 3.44 4.93
C ALA A 347 2.82 2.63 5.40
N VAL A 348 2.73 1.33 5.09
CA VAL A 348 1.62 0.46 5.50
C VAL A 348 1.90 -0.21 6.84
N LEU A 349 2.98 -1.00 6.93
CA LEU A 349 3.27 -1.91 8.04
C LEU A 349 4.53 -1.53 8.84
N GLY A 350 5.26 -0.49 8.43
CA GLY A 350 6.52 -0.05 9.02
C GLY A 350 7.76 -0.72 8.40
N SER A 351 8.95 -0.22 8.76
CA SER A 351 10.23 -0.61 8.15
C SER A 351 10.65 -2.05 8.36
N SER A 352 10.05 -2.74 9.34
CA SER A 352 10.37 -4.13 9.62
C SER A 352 9.74 -5.12 8.64
N VAL A 353 8.85 -4.66 7.75
CA VAL A 353 8.22 -5.52 6.74
C VAL A 353 8.70 -5.09 5.36
N SER A 354 9.51 -5.93 4.74
CA SER A 354 10.03 -5.68 3.40
C SER A 354 8.99 -6.02 2.31
N PRO A 355 9.04 -5.33 1.16
CA PRO A 355 8.17 -5.61 0.02
C PRO A 355 8.53 -6.93 -0.69
N LEU A 356 9.77 -7.41 -0.54
CA LEU A 356 10.20 -8.72 -1.01
C LEU A 356 10.65 -9.57 0.17
N THR A 357 10.33 -10.86 0.13
CA THR A 357 10.85 -11.85 1.08
C THR A 357 11.09 -13.18 0.40
N ALA A 358 12.02 -13.98 0.93
CA ALA A 358 12.28 -15.31 0.41
C ALA A 358 12.29 -16.36 1.52
N ASN A 359 11.83 -17.55 1.19
CA ASN A 359 11.73 -18.67 2.11
C ASN A 359 12.47 -19.90 1.55
N ALA A 360 13.20 -20.59 2.42
CA ALA A 360 13.94 -21.81 2.11
C ALA A 360 13.63 -22.90 3.17
N PRO A 361 12.40 -23.43 3.22
CA PRO A 361 12.04 -24.47 4.15
C PRO A 361 12.78 -25.77 3.81
N ILE A 362 13.22 -26.49 4.83
CA ILE A 362 13.82 -27.82 4.73
C ILE A 362 13.03 -28.83 5.58
N HIS A 363 13.36 -30.11 5.46
CA HIS A 363 12.72 -31.13 6.30
C HIS A 363 12.88 -30.83 7.79
N GLY A 364 11.80 -31.07 8.56
CA GLY A 364 11.75 -30.87 10.01
C GLY A 364 11.40 -29.45 10.45
N HIS A 365 11.24 -28.52 9.52
CA HIS A 365 10.69 -27.19 9.81
C HIS A 365 9.20 -27.23 10.11
N SER A 366 8.71 -26.20 10.78
CA SER A 366 7.27 -26.01 11.05
C SER A 366 6.91 -24.55 10.83
N PHE A 367 5.77 -24.32 10.19
CA PHE A 367 5.24 -22.99 9.90
C PHE A 367 3.82 -22.90 10.43
N LYS A 368 3.53 -21.81 11.16
CA LYS A 368 2.19 -21.54 11.67
C LYS A 368 1.32 -20.98 10.55
N TYR A 369 0.02 -21.25 10.63
CA TYR A 369 -0.95 -20.53 9.81
C TYR A 369 -0.91 -19.04 10.15
N HIS A 370 -0.95 -18.21 9.12
CA HIS A 370 -0.96 -16.77 9.24
C HIS A 370 -1.61 -16.12 8.02
N ILE A 371 -1.79 -14.81 8.10
CA ILE A 371 -2.07 -13.93 6.97
C ILE A 371 -0.86 -12.99 6.82
N ASP A 372 -0.60 -12.50 5.61
CA ASP A 372 0.53 -11.59 5.35
C ASP A 372 0.20 -10.17 5.81
N ALA A 373 -1.02 -9.72 5.52
CA ALA A 373 -1.55 -8.41 5.90
C ALA A 373 -3.06 -8.34 5.64
N ASP A 374 -3.74 -7.49 6.39
CA ASP A 374 -5.15 -7.14 6.14
C ASP A 374 -5.30 -5.60 6.21
N PRO A 375 -5.76 -4.92 5.14
CA PRO A 375 -6.02 -3.49 5.15
C PRO A 375 -7.03 -3.06 6.23
N ASN A 376 -7.84 -3.97 6.75
CA ASN A 376 -8.74 -3.71 7.86
C ASN A 376 -8.03 -3.74 9.23
N LEU A 377 -6.82 -4.33 9.30
CA LEU A 377 -6.02 -4.51 10.52
C LEU A 377 -4.70 -3.74 10.51
N VAL A 378 -4.48 -2.87 9.52
CA VAL A 378 -3.25 -2.05 9.46
C VAL A 378 -3.09 -1.18 10.71
N PRO A 379 -1.85 -1.01 11.21
CA PRO A 379 -1.57 -0.12 12.32
C PRO A 379 -1.91 1.33 11.96
N GLN A 380 -1.86 2.23 12.93
CA GLN A 380 -1.90 3.66 12.60
C GLN A 380 -0.64 4.02 11.81
N SER A 381 -0.82 4.44 10.57
CA SER A 381 0.24 4.70 9.62
C SER A 381 -0.23 5.69 8.54
N PRO A 382 0.68 6.31 7.78
CA PRO A 382 0.34 7.12 6.62
C PRO A 382 -0.69 6.46 5.70
N TRP A 383 -0.59 5.14 5.51
CA TRP A 383 -1.57 4.37 4.74
C TRP A 383 -2.97 4.43 5.34
N ALA A 384 -3.10 4.17 6.65
CA ALA A 384 -4.37 4.18 7.35
C ALA A 384 -5.00 5.60 7.37
N ASP A 385 -4.18 6.64 7.40
CA ASP A 385 -4.64 8.03 7.32
C ASP A 385 -5.24 8.34 5.93
N VAL A 386 -4.64 7.81 4.85
CA VAL A 386 -5.09 8.06 3.47
C VAL A 386 -6.24 7.16 3.03
N TYR A 387 -6.13 5.85 3.23
CA TYR A 387 -7.09 4.88 2.70
C TYR A 387 -8.12 4.41 3.73
N GLY A 388 -7.88 4.70 5.02
CA GLY A 388 -8.64 4.13 6.12
C GLY A 388 -8.32 2.66 6.35
N ARG A 389 -9.15 2.03 7.18
CA ARG A 389 -9.23 0.57 7.32
C ARG A 389 -10.46 0.09 6.58
N TYR A 390 -10.31 -0.95 5.77
CA TYR A 390 -11.37 -1.44 4.88
C TYR A 390 -11.14 -2.92 4.55
N PRO A 391 -12.21 -3.67 4.22
CA PRO A 391 -12.08 -5.02 3.67
C PRO A 391 -11.28 -5.04 2.36
N ASN A 392 -10.34 -5.96 2.19
CA ASN A 392 -9.33 -5.94 1.12
C ASN A 392 -9.87 -5.76 -0.31
N ARG A 393 -11.03 -6.34 -0.62
CA ARG A 393 -11.67 -6.28 -1.96
C ARG A 393 -12.73 -5.19 -2.09
N THR A 394 -12.73 -4.19 -1.20
CA THR A 394 -13.69 -3.08 -1.26
C THR A 394 -13.58 -2.34 -2.61
N PRO A 395 -14.71 -2.10 -3.32
CA PRO A 395 -14.68 -1.41 -4.60
C PRO A 395 -13.99 -0.05 -4.52
N GLY A 396 -13.11 0.20 -5.49
CA GLY A 396 -12.33 1.43 -5.57
C GLY A 396 -11.30 1.61 -4.47
N LYS A 397 -10.98 0.60 -3.65
CA LYS A 397 -9.86 0.64 -2.69
C LYS A 397 -8.67 -0.19 -3.17
N PRO A 398 -7.42 0.15 -2.76
CA PRO A 398 -6.27 -0.69 -3.11
C PRO A 398 -6.40 -2.12 -2.54
N ARG A 399 -6.05 -3.13 -3.33
CA ARG A 399 -6.13 -4.55 -2.95
C ARG A 399 -4.74 -5.11 -2.65
N PHE A 400 -4.57 -5.71 -1.48
CA PHE A 400 -3.33 -6.30 -0.98
C PHE A 400 -3.19 -7.73 -1.50
N ILE A 401 -2.12 -7.98 -2.26
CA ILE A 401 -1.84 -9.26 -2.92
C ILE A 401 -0.41 -9.69 -2.61
N SER A 402 -0.20 -10.96 -2.31
CA SER A 402 1.13 -11.57 -2.33
C SER A 402 1.31 -12.35 -3.62
N CYS A 403 2.49 -12.22 -4.23
CA CYS A 403 2.89 -12.92 -5.44
C CYS A 403 4.12 -13.77 -5.15
N LEU A 404 3.93 -15.09 -5.04
CA LEU A 404 4.96 -16.06 -4.75
C LEU A 404 5.44 -16.74 -6.04
N VAL A 405 6.75 -16.89 -6.21
CA VAL A 405 7.38 -17.67 -7.29
C VAL A 405 8.22 -18.80 -6.71
N TYR A 406 8.03 -20.03 -7.20
CA TYR A 406 8.88 -21.17 -6.84
C TYR A 406 10.12 -21.24 -7.75
N LEU A 407 11.31 -21.30 -7.16
CA LEU A 407 12.56 -21.02 -7.88
C LEU A 407 13.45 -22.24 -8.16
N ASN A 408 13.28 -23.36 -7.44
CA ASN A 408 14.07 -24.58 -7.68
C ASN A 408 14.00 -25.02 -9.17
N ASP A 409 15.11 -25.51 -9.75
CA ASP A 409 15.10 -26.03 -11.13
C ASP A 409 14.23 -27.28 -11.26
N GLU A 410 14.28 -28.14 -10.24
CA GLU A 410 13.53 -29.38 -10.13
C GLU A 410 12.93 -29.50 -8.73
N TRP A 411 11.69 -29.99 -8.66
CA TRP A 411 11.05 -30.36 -7.41
C TRP A 411 10.14 -31.58 -7.60
N ASP A 412 10.51 -32.70 -6.99
CA ASP A 412 9.69 -33.91 -6.96
C ASP A 412 8.57 -33.74 -5.92
N TYR A 413 7.44 -33.22 -6.36
CA TYR A 413 6.30 -32.94 -5.48
C TYR A 413 5.70 -34.23 -4.85
N ASP A 414 5.82 -35.39 -5.52
CA ASP A 414 5.30 -36.66 -5.01
C ASP A 414 6.20 -37.21 -3.89
N ALA A 415 7.52 -37.06 -4.02
CA ALA A 415 8.49 -37.54 -3.03
C ALA A 415 8.80 -36.51 -1.93
N TRP A 416 8.92 -35.23 -2.28
CA TRP A 416 9.42 -34.17 -1.40
C TRP A 416 8.29 -33.30 -0.82
N GLY A 417 7.12 -33.25 -1.45
CA GLY A 417 5.96 -32.48 -0.98
C GLY A 417 6.21 -30.97 -0.94
N ALA A 418 6.02 -30.36 0.24
CA ALA A 418 6.18 -28.93 0.52
C ALA A 418 5.22 -27.94 -0.18
N PRO A 419 3.91 -28.23 -0.29
CA PRO A 419 2.95 -27.27 -0.83
C PRO A 419 2.83 -26.03 0.04
N THR A 420 2.40 -24.92 -0.57
CA THR A 420 1.77 -23.83 0.17
C THR A 420 0.29 -24.20 0.36
N ARG A 421 -0.17 -24.21 1.61
CA ARG A 421 -1.51 -24.64 2.00
C ARG A 421 -2.35 -23.45 2.41
N PHE A 422 -3.53 -23.33 1.82
CA PHE A 422 -4.56 -22.35 2.13
C PHE A 422 -5.66 -22.99 2.97
N LEU A 423 -6.12 -22.31 4.01
CA LEU A 423 -7.11 -22.80 4.96
C LEU A 423 -8.34 -21.91 4.99
N ASP A 424 -9.50 -22.51 4.78
CA ASP A 424 -10.78 -21.92 5.16
C ASP A 424 -11.02 -22.21 6.64
N TYR A 425 -10.78 -21.23 7.51
CA TYR A 425 -10.86 -21.45 8.96
C TYR A 425 -12.27 -21.86 9.41
N ALA A 426 -13.31 -21.30 8.77
CA ALA A 426 -14.70 -21.55 9.13
C ALA A 426 -15.17 -23.00 8.89
N THR A 427 -14.65 -23.68 7.85
CA THR A 427 -15.03 -25.06 7.52
C THR A 427 -13.90 -26.07 7.69
N GLU A 428 -12.71 -25.62 8.08
CA GLU A 428 -11.46 -26.41 8.13
C GLU A 428 -11.09 -27.06 6.79
N SER A 429 -11.64 -26.56 5.68
CA SER A 429 -11.28 -27.01 4.33
C SER A 429 -9.92 -26.43 3.93
N ALA A 430 -9.08 -27.23 3.30
CA ALA A 430 -7.76 -26.77 2.84
C ALA A 430 -7.52 -27.05 1.36
N CYS A 431 -6.69 -26.22 0.74
CA CYS A 431 -6.21 -26.37 -0.63
C CYS A 431 -4.68 -26.28 -0.67
N ASP A 432 -4.03 -27.17 -1.41
CA ASP A 432 -2.57 -27.25 -1.50
C ASP A 432 -2.11 -26.88 -2.91
N ILE A 433 -1.18 -25.93 -3.00
CA ILE A 433 -0.49 -25.59 -4.24
C ILE A 433 0.92 -26.14 -4.24
N GLN A 434 1.18 -27.06 -5.17
CA GLN A 434 2.47 -27.71 -5.31
C GLN A 434 3.53 -26.75 -5.86
N PRO A 435 4.78 -26.81 -5.36
CA PRO A 435 5.86 -25.90 -5.69
C PRO A 435 6.55 -26.24 -7.02
N LYS A 436 5.83 -26.15 -8.13
CA LYS A 436 6.39 -26.44 -9.45
C LYS A 436 7.40 -25.35 -9.86
N PRO A 437 8.52 -25.70 -10.52
CA PRO A 437 9.50 -24.72 -10.99
C PRO A 437 8.89 -23.59 -11.85
N GLY A 438 9.11 -22.33 -11.45
CA GLY A 438 8.62 -21.14 -12.16
C GLY A 438 7.12 -20.88 -12.03
N ARG A 439 6.40 -21.68 -11.23
CA ARG A 439 4.99 -21.43 -10.93
C ARG A 439 4.84 -20.18 -10.08
N ILE A 440 3.88 -19.35 -10.46
CA ILE A 440 3.47 -18.16 -9.73
C ILE A 440 2.17 -18.45 -8.99
N VAL A 441 2.07 -17.97 -7.75
CA VAL A 441 0.84 -17.95 -6.96
C VAL A 441 0.55 -16.51 -6.55
N PHE A 442 -0.53 -15.94 -7.07
CA PHE A 442 -1.10 -14.71 -6.51
C PHE A 442 -2.14 -15.10 -5.46
N MET A 443 -2.10 -14.47 -4.31
CA MET A 443 -3.04 -14.70 -3.23
C MET A 443 -3.37 -13.38 -2.54
N ASP A 444 -4.62 -13.20 -2.11
CA ASP A 444 -4.93 -12.10 -1.22
C ASP A 444 -4.12 -12.20 0.07
N GLN A 445 -3.55 -11.08 0.53
CA GLN A 445 -2.69 -11.09 1.73
C GLN A 445 -3.44 -11.45 3.01
N ASP A 446 -4.77 -11.29 3.03
CA ASP A 446 -5.65 -11.65 4.14
C ASP A 446 -6.13 -13.11 4.08
N VAL A 447 -5.66 -13.93 3.14
CA VAL A 447 -5.95 -15.36 3.11
C VAL A 447 -5.12 -16.13 4.14
N THR A 448 -5.77 -16.94 4.96
CA THR A 448 -5.06 -17.80 5.92
C THR A 448 -4.30 -18.90 5.19
N HIS A 449 -2.98 -18.94 5.37
CA HIS A 449 -2.12 -19.93 4.71
C HIS A 449 -0.92 -20.34 5.55
N THR A 450 -0.23 -21.41 5.13
CA THR A 450 1.02 -21.89 5.74
C THR A 450 1.90 -22.58 4.70
N VAL A 451 3.19 -22.67 4.99
CA VAL A 451 4.15 -23.50 4.23
C VAL A 451 4.22 -24.88 4.87
N VAL A 452 3.90 -25.92 4.11
CA VAL A 452 4.14 -27.29 4.55
C VAL A 452 5.63 -27.60 4.37
N ALA A 453 6.28 -28.11 5.41
CA ALA A 453 7.70 -28.46 5.32
C ALA A 453 7.94 -29.63 4.36
N PRO A 454 9.11 -29.66 3.69
CA PRO A 454 9.53 -30.81 2.90
C PRO A 454 9.52 -32.13 3.68
N MET A 455 9.16 -33.20 2.98
CA MET A 455 9.24 -34.57 3.50
C MET A 455 10.69 -35.00 3.68
N SER A 456 10.92 -36.06 4.46
CA SER A 456 12.27 -36.56 4.77
C SER A 456 13.07 -36.95 3.53
N ALA A 457 12.41 -37.34 2.44
CA ALA A 457 13.05 -37.68 1.18
C ALA A 457 13.75 -36.48 0.50
N ALA A 458 13.39 -35.24 0.86
CA ALA A 458 14.08 -34.03 0.39
C ALA A 458 15.46 -33.85 1.07
N GLY A 459 15.70 -34.52 2.20
CA GLY A 459 16.91 -34.33 3.00
C GLY A 459 17.07 -32.88 3.45
N LEU A 460 18.22 -32.27 3.16
CA LEU A 460 18.51 -30.87 3.45
C LEU A 460 18.14 -29.92 2.31
N ARG A 461 17.59 -30.44 1.20
CA ARG A 461 17.25 -29.63 0.03
C ARG A 461 16.20 -28.56 0.39
N PRO A 462 16.51 -27.28 0.20
CA PRO A 462 15.56 -26.20 0.44
C PRO A 462 14.58 -26.02 -0.73
N ARG A 463 13.33 -25.69 -0.40
CA ARG A 463 12.29 -25.29 -1.38
C ARG A 463 12.26 -23.77 -1.55
N TYR A 464 13.12 -23.23 -2.40
CA TYR A 464 13.20 -21.79 -2.60
C TYR A 464 11.94 -21.19 -3.20
N SER A 465 11.46 -20.14 -2.55
CA SER A 465 10.43 -19.25 -3.08
C SER A 465 10.77 -17.81 -2.78
N LEU A 466 10.51 -16.91 -3.75
CA LEU A 466 10.59 -15.47 -3.60
C LEU A 466 9.18 -14.89 -3.69
N VAL A 467 8.85 -13.97 -2.79
CA VAL A 467 7.50 -13.43 -2.58
C VAL A 467 7.57 -11.92 -2.67
N TRP A 468 6.72 -11.36 -3.53
CA TRP A 468 6.43 -9.94 -3.57
C TRP A 468 5.17 -9.67 -2.79
N LYS A 469 5.25 -8.73 -1.86
CA LYS A 469 4.08 -8.11 -1.25
C LYS A 469 3.69 -6.93 -2.13
N LEU A 470 2.51 -7.00 -2.71
CA LEU A 470 2.01 -6.07 -3.71
C LEU A 470 0.73 -5.39 -3.25
N ILE A 471 0.49 -4.22 -3.84
CA ILE A 471 -0.78 -3.51 -3.78
C ILE A 471 -1.24 -3.26 -5.21
N LEU A 472 -2.47 -3.69 -5.52
CA LEU A 472 -3.16 -3.40 -6.77
C LEU A 472 -4.04 -2.18 -6.54
N HIS A 473 -3.61 -1.03 -7.02
CA HIS A 473 -4.35 0.21 -6.95
C HIS A 473 -5.41 0.27 -8.06
N PRO A 474 -6.65 0.68 -7.74
CA PRO A 474 -7.67 0.96 -8.73
C PRO A 474 -7.22 2.10 -9.65
N THR A 475 -7.63 2.04 -10.91
CA THR A 475 -7.42 3.12 -11.90
C THR A 475 -8.69 3.91 -12.17
N ARG A 476 -9.82 3.50 -11.59
CA ARG A 476 -11.13 4.13 -11.76
C ARG A 476 -11.89 4.19 -10.45
N TYR A 477 -12.73 5.22 -10.31
CA TYR A 477 -13.62 5.35 -9.16
C TYR A 477 -14.56 4.13 -9.05
N ASN A 478 -14.71 3.60 -7.82
CA ASN A 478 -15.49 2.40 -7.52
C ASN A 478 -15.18 1.19 -8.42
N GLN A 479 -13.94 1.08 -8.91
CA GLN A 479 -13.51 -0.08 -9.68
C GLN A 479 -13.80 -1.37 -8.91
N ASP A 480 -14.40 -2.34 -9.57
CA ASP A 480 -14.58 -3.67 -9.01
C ASP A 480 -13.21 -4.32 -8.80
N MET A 481 -12.82 -4.44 -7.53
CA MET A 481 -11.53 -5.02 -7.15
C MET A 481 -11.58 -6.55 -7.09
N THR A 482 -12.76 -7.17 -7.25
CA THR A 482 -12.91 -8.63 -7.33
C THR A 482 -12.57 -9.16 -8.73
N ASP A 483 -12.75 -8.34 -9.78
CA ASP A 483 -12.40 -8.68 -11.17
C ASP A 483 -10.89 -8.51 -11.44
N LEU A 484 -10.11 -9.52 -11.05
CA LEU A 484 -8.67 -9.61 -11.36
C LEU A 484 -8.39 -9.91 -12.83
N ALA A 485 -9.32 -10.48 -13.59
CA ALA A 485 -9.12 -10.76 -15.01
C ALA A 485 -9.15 -9.47 -15.84
N GLY A 486 -10.02 -8.54 -15.44
CA GLY A 486 -10.19 -7.26 -16.07
C GLY A 486 -11.02 -7.31 -17.36
N PRO A 487 -11.27 -6.13 -17.97
CA PRO A 487 -12.22 -6.00 -19.06
C PRO A 487 -11.80 -6.83 -20.27
N GLY A 488 -12.72 -7.67 -20.76
CA GLY A 488 -12.54 -8.42 -22.00
C GLY A 488 -11.66 -9.67 -21.90
N ARG A 489 -11.21 -10.04 -20.69
CA ARG A 489 -10.58 -11.35 -20.44
C ARG A 489 -11.60 -12.31 -19.84
N ASN A 490 -11.60 -13.54 -20.33
CA ASN A 490 -12.44 -14.62 -19.83
C ASN A 490 -11.57 -15.67 -19.15
N TRP A 491 -11.20 -15.43 -17.90
CA TRP A 491 -10.58 -16.46 -17.07
C TRP A 491 -11.61 -17.54 -16.70
N PRO A 492 -11.16 -18.77 -16.42
CA PRO A 492 -12.04 -19.81 -15.89
C PRO A 492 -12.74 -19.34 -14.61
N ALA A 493 -13.97 -19.80 -14.38
CA ALA A 493 -14.63 -19.54 -13.11
C ALA A 493 -13.83 -20.16 -11.95
N PRO A 494 -13.74 -19.48 -10.80
CA PRO A 494 -13.03 -20.00 -9.63
C PRO A 494 -13.67 -21.29 -9.11
N THR A 495 -12.83 -22.20 -8.64
CA THR A 495 -13.30 -23.30 -7.80
C THR A 495 -13.57 -22.75 -6.40
N LEU A 496 -14.82 -22.84 -5.93
CA LEU A 496 -15.19 -22.37 -4.59
C LEU A 496 -14.84 -23.45 -3.54
N ILE A 497 -14.14 -23.06 -2.48
CA ILE A 497 -13.69 -23.95 -1.40
C ILE A 497 -14.30 -23.52 -0.07
N GLY A 498 -14.70 -24.51 0.74
CA GLY A 498 -15.18 -24.25 2.10
C GLY A 498 -16.36 -23.27 2.14
N SER A 499 -16.24 -22.24 2.97
CA SER A 499 -17.26 -21.22 3.17
C SER A 499 -17.54 -20.37 1.92
N ALA A 500 -16.62 -20.26 0.96
CA ALA A 500 -16.80 -19.49 -0.27
C ALA A 500 -17.96 -19.98 -1.17
N LYS A 501 -18.49 -21.20 -0.94
CA LYS A 501 -19.60 -21.80 -1.71
C LYS A 501 -20.99 -21.20 -1.43
N ARG A 502 -21.08 -20.21 -0.55
CA ARG A 502 -22.34 -19.80 0.09
C ARG A 502 -23.18 -18.84 -0.73
#